data_AF-A0A6G1BTR8-F1
#
_entry.id   AF-A0A6G1BTR8-F1
#
_cell.length_a   1.000
_cell.length_b   1.000
_cell.length_c   1.000
_cell.angle_alpha   90.00
_cell.angle_beta   90.00
_cell.angle_gamma   90.00
#
_symmetry.space_group_name_H-M   'P 1'
#
loop_
_entity.id
_entity.type
_entity.pdbx_description
1 polymer ?
#
loop_
_entity_poly.entity_id
_entity_poly.type
_entity_poly.pdbx_seq_one_letter_code
_entity_poly.pdbx_strand_id
1 'polypeptide(L)'
;MATWFYQKAVLSRSPSKYADYAVLIIHRDTDWVSFVRPGESNWQVASTLDANGKDRYADCVYHKGAFYVVTVQGIVEKWDLEGRNGPTKEASGVYSVG
;
A
#
# COMPACT_ATOMS: atom_id res chain seq x y z
N MET A 1 -9.73 5.17 24.81
CA MET A 1 -9.26 4.08 23.94
C MET A 1 -8.24 4.68 22.98
N ALA A 2 -7.08 4.04 22.80
CA ALA A 2 -6.10 4.54 21.84
C ALA A 2 -6.63 4.39 20.42
N THR A 3 -6.76 5.50 19.70
CA THR A 3 -7.05 5.51 18.27
C THR A 3 -5.74 5.47 17.51
N TRP A 4 -5.50 4.40 16.77
CA TRP A 4 -4.38 4.31 15.82
C TRP A 4 -4.80 4.89 14.47
N PHE A 5 -3.85 5.47 13.73
CA PHE A 5 -4.11 6.10 12.43
C PHE A 5 -3.96 5.13 11.24
N TYR A 6 -3.29 3.98 11.45
CA TYR A 6 -2.99 3.00 10.40
C TYR A 6 -3.08 1.56 10.89
N GLN A 7 -3.53 0.65 10.02
CA GLN A 7 -3.70 -0.78 10.30
C GLN A 7 -2.40 -1.54 10.16
N LYS A 8 -1.64 -1.23 9.12
CA LYS A 8 -0.34 -1.84 8.82
C LYS A 8 0.57 -0.81 8.17
N ALA A 9 1.86 -0.94 8.47
CA ALA A 9 2.94 -0.22 7.80
C ALA A 9 3.96 -1.22 7.28
N VAL A 10 4.44 -1.03 6.05
CA VAL A 10 5.49 -1.85 5.44
C VAL A 10 6.59 -0.96 4.92
N LEU A 11 7.83 -1.36 5.21
CA LEU A 11 9.05 -0.73 4.73
C LEU A 11 9.52 -1.42 3.44
N SER A 12 10.00 -0.65 2.48
CA SER A 12 10.64 -1.21 1.29
C SER A 12 12.00 -1.85 1.59
N ARG A 13 12.70 -1.36 2.59
CA ARG A 13 13.95 -1.94 3.11
C ARG A 13 14.26 -1.42 4.50
N SER A 14 15.26 -2.02 5.14
CA SER A 14 15.63 -1.68 6.52
C SER A 14 16.22 -0.27 6.63
N PRO A 15 15.61 0.64 7.41
CA PRO A 15 16.12 2.00 7.60
C PRO A 15 17.42 2.07 8.41
N SER A 16 17.81 0.98 9.10
CA SER A 16 19.09 0.93 9.82
C SER A 16 20.30 0.70 8.91
N LYS A 17 20.06 0.31 7.66
CA LYS A 17 21.12 0.01 6.68
C LYS A 17 21.12 0.96 5.48
N TYR A 18 19.97 1.55 5.18
CA TYR A 18 19.76 2.33 3.97
C TYR A 18 19.00 3.62 4.31
N ALA A 19 19.50 4.75 3.80
CA ALA A 19 18.84 6.04 3.92
C ALA A 19 17.72 6.21 2.89
N ASP A 20 17.71 5.41 1.81
CA ASP A 20 16.69 5.38 0.78
C ASP A 20 15.70 4.25 1.04
N TYR A 21 14.58 4.57 1.69
CA TYR A 21 13.47 3.63 1.87
C TYR A 21 12.15 4.32 1.54
N ALA A 22 11.08 3.56 1.53
CA ALA A 22 9.73 4.08 1.51
C ALA A 22 8.91 3.32 2.55
N VAL A 23 7.90 3.97 3.10
CA VAL A 23 6.89 3.34 3.95
C VAL A 23 5.57 3.41 3.21
N LEU A 24 4.85 2.29 3.11
CA LEU A 24 3.45 2.26 2.70
C LEU A 24 2.59 1.88 3.90
N ILE A 25 1.47 2.59 4.07
CA ILE A 25 0.49 2.32 5.12
C ILE A 25 -0.88 2.01 4.55
N ILE A 26 -1.59 1.11 5.22
CA ILE A 26 -3.03 0.97 5.13
C ILE A 26 -3.63 1.80 6.26
N HIS A 27 -4.48 2.77 5.92
CA HIS A 27 -5.11 3.62 6.93
C HIS A 27 -6.16 2.85 7.73
N ARG A 28 -6.54 3.38 8.89
CA ARG A 28 -7.51 2.74 9.78
C ARG A 28 -8.86 2.46 9.13
N ASP A 29 -9.33 3.36 8.27
CA ASP A 29 -10.60 3.19 7.58
C ASP A 29 -10.52 2.17 6.43
N THR A 30 -9.30 1.71 6.11
CA THR A 30 -8.95 0.63 5.17
C THR A 30 -9.39 0.85 3.72
N ASP A 31 -9.94 2.00 3.39
CA ASP A 31 -10.37 2.38 2.05
C ASP A 31 -9.28 3.13 1.26
N TRP A 32 -8.19 3.57 1.90
CA TRP A 32 -7.04 4.13 1.19
C TRP A 32 -5.67 3.73 1.75
N VAL A 33 -4.68 3.85 0.88
CA VAL A 33 -3.25 3.66 1.20
C VAL A 33 -2.45 4.91 0.89
N SER A 34 -1.41 5.14 1.68
CA SER A 34 -0.47 6.24 1.45
C SER A 34 0.95 5.75 1.58
N PHE A 35 1.89 6.49 0.99
CA PHE A 35 3.30 6.24 1.15
C PHE A 35 4.06 7.52 1.52
N VAL A 36 5.27 7.35 2.02
CA VAL A 36 6.21 8.45 2.26
C VAL A 36 7.65 7.96 2.09
N ARG A 37 8.54 8.85 1.63
CA ARG A 37 9.99 8.63 1.57
C ARG A 37 10.72 9.51 2.60
N PRO A 38 11.94 9.14 3.02
CA PRO A 38 12.81 9.97 3.85
C PRO A 38 12.96 11.37 3.28
N GLY A 39 12.78 12.39 4.13
CA GLY A 39 12.85 13.80 3.75
C GLY A 39 11.53 14.40 3.26
N GLU A 40 10.50 13.59 2.97
CA GLU A 40 9.15 14.10 2.68
C GLU A 40 8.44 14.47 3.99
N SER A 41 7.76 15.62 4.00
CA SER A 41 7.03 16.13 5.17
C SER A 41 5.58 15.63 5.26
N ASN A 42 5.05 15.09 4.16
CA ASN A 42 3.65 14.69 4.04
C ASN A 42 3.51 13.33 3.36
N TRP A 43 2.61 12.51 3.88
CA TRP A 43 2.17 11.28 3.23
C TRP A 43 1.49 11.59 1.89
N GLN A 44 1.84 10.82 0.87
CA GLN A 44 1.25 10.90 -0.46
C GLN A 44 0.21 9.78 -0.60
N VAL A 45 -0.99 10.10 -1.09
CA VAL A 45 -2.01 9.09 -1.38
C VAL A 45 -1.53 8.24 -2.55
N ALA A 46 -1.42 6.92 -2.34
CA ALA A 46 -1.02 5.97 -3.38
C ALA A 46 -2.25 5.46 -4.15
N SER A 47 -3.32 5.13 -3.44
CA SER A 47 -4.56 4.62 -4.01
C SER A 47 -5.71 4.76 -3.02
N THR A 48 -6.93 4.90 -3.55
CA THR A 48 -8.20 4.98 -2.82
C THR A 48 -9.20 4.03 -3.46
N LEU A 49 -9.93 3.29 -2.65
CA LEU A 49 -11.12 2.56 -3.07
C LEU A 49 -12.31 3.53 -3.12
N ASP A 50 -13.38 3.12 -3.82
CA ASP A 50 -14.64 3.87 -3.77
C ASP A 50 -15.17 3.85 -2.33
N ALA A 51 -15.36 5.03 -1.75
CA ALA A 51 -15.87 5.20 -0.39
C ALA A 51 -17.30 4.64 -0.21
N ASN A 52 -18.07 4.51 -1.30
CA ASN A 52 -19.38 3.87 -1.28
C ASN A 52 -19.30 2.36 -1.56
N GLY A 53 -18.11 1.84 -1.85
CA GLY A 53 -17.84 0.44 -2.07
C GLY A 53 -17.88 -0.38 -0.77
N LYS A 54 -18.04 -1.70 -0.92
CA LYS A 54 -17.93 -2.67 0.19
C LYS A 54 -16.53 -3.27 0.32
N ASP A 55 -15.59 -2.88 -0.54
CA ASP A 55 -14.23 -3.42 -0.53
C ASP A 55 -13.32 -2.60 0.38
N ARG A 56 -12.25 -3.24 0.87
CA ARG A 56 -11.28 -2.67 1.81
C ARG A 56 -9.93 -3.28 1.55
N TYR A 57 -8.86 -2.54 1.78
CA TYR A 57 -7.52 -3.10 1.85
C TYR A 57 -7.40 -4.03 3.05
N ALA A 58 -6.89 -5.23 2.78
CA ALA A 58 -6.73 -6.29 3.77
C ALA A 58 -5.28 -6.44 4.21
N ASP A 59 -4.33 -6.36 3.26
CA ASP A 59 -2.91 -6.48 3.58
C ASP A 59 -2.01 -5.78 2.55
N CYS A 60 -0.76 -5.54 2.93
CA CYS A 60 0.28 -5.07 2.03
C CYS A 60 1.65 -5.71 2.30
N VAL A 61 2.48 -5.81 1.26
CA VAL A 61 3.85 -6.32 1.32
C VAL A 61 4.76 -5.55 0.37
N TYR A 62 6.07 -5.61 0.60
CA TYR A 62 7.06 -5.16 -0.36
C TYR A 62 7.83 -6.36 -0.91
N HIS A 63 7.98 -6.44 -2.24
CA HIS A 63 8.73 -7.50 -2.89
C HIS A 63 9.28 -7.02 -4.24
N LYS A 64 10.56 -7.33 -4.53
CA LYS A 64 11.20 -7.08 -5.84
C LYS A 64 10.89 -5.71 -6.45
N GLY A 65 11.18 -4.62 -5.72
CA GLY A 65 11.07 -3.27 -6.28
C GLY A 65 9.67 -2.64 -6.20
N ALA A 66 8.65 -3.36 -5.71
CA ALA A 66 7.28 -2.87 -5.66
C ALA A 66 6.59 -3.16 -4.33
N PHE A 67 5.65 -2.29 -3.97
CA PHE A 67 4.64 -2.63 -2.98
C PHE A 67 3.46 -3.32 -3.66
N TYR A 68 2.90 -4.31 -2.98
CA TYR A 68 1.66 -4.99 -3.36
C TYR A 68 0.67 -4.76 -2.24
N VAL A 69 -0.53 -4.33 -2.60
CA VAL A 69 -1.63 -4.11 -1.67
C VAL A 69 -2.80 -4.96 -2.15
N VAL A 70 -3.41 -5.73 -1.26
CA VAL A 70 -4.52 -6.62 -1.60
C VAL A 70 -5.79 -6.19 -0.90
N THR A 71 -6.90 -6.24 -1.62
CA THR A 71 -8.23 -5.97 -1.06
C THR A 71 -8.90 -7.24 -0.53
N VAL A 72 -9.95 -7.10 0.28
CA VAL A 72 -10.75 -8.23 0.79
C VAL A 72 -11.39 -9.01 -0.36
N GLN A 73 -11.69 -8.36 -1.49
CA GLN A 73 -12.20 -9.02 -2.69
C GLN A 73 -11.10 -9.66 -3.56
N GLY A 74 -9.84 -9.64 -3.12
CA GLY A 74 -8.73 -10.27 -3.81
C GLY A 74 -8.14 -9.47 -4.97
N ILE A 75 -8.48 -8.18 -5.09
CA ILE A 75 -7.82 -7.29 -6.06
C ILE A 75 -6.42 -6.99 -5.53
N VAL A 76 -5.41 -7.18 -6.37
CA VAL A 76 -4.03 -6.81 -6.05
C VAL A 76 -3.68 -5.55 -6.83
N GLU A 77 -3.20 -4.53 -6.12
CA GLU A 77 -2.64 -3.32 -6.70
C GLU A 77 -1.12 -3.33 -6.53
N LYS A 78 -0.41 -3.00 -7.61
CA LYS A 78 1.05 -2.95 -7.63
C LYS A 78 1.52 -1.49 -7.72
N TRP A 79 2.45 -1.14 -6.85
CA TRP A 79 3.06 0.17 -6.82
C TRP A 79 4.57 0.06 -7.00
N ASP A 80 5.04 0.37 -8.21
CA ASP A 80 6.45 0.30 -8.58
C ASP A 80 7.23 1.49 -8.03
N LEU A 81 8.23 1.22 -7.19
CA LEU A 81 9.13 2.26 -6.67
C LEU A 81 10.19 2.70 -7.68
N GLU A 82 10.53 1.80 -8.60
CA GLU A 82 11.58 1.95 -9.61
C GLU A 82 11.02 2.41 -10.97
N GLY A 83 9.70 2.30 -11.16
CA GLY A 83 9.01 2.71 -12.37
C GLY A 83 8.74 4.22 -12.39
N ARG A 84 9.04 4.87 -13.52
CA ARG A 84 8.78 6.31 -13.75
C ARG A 84 7.29 6.71 -13.65
N ASN A 85 6.37 5.75 -13.61
CA ASN A 85 4.94 5.96 -13.88
C ASN A 85 4.00 5.78 -12.67
N GLY A 86 4.51 5.52 -11.45
CA GLY A 86 3.66 5.45 -10.24
C GLY A 86 2.81 4.16 -10.13
N PRO A 87 1.76 4.16 -9.28
CA PRO A 87 0.86 3.02 -9.10
C PRO A 87 0.31 2.56 -10.45
N THR A 88 0.44 1.28 -10.77
CA THR A 88 -0.29 0.71 -11.90
C THR A 88 -1.28 -0.30 -11.34
N LYS A 89 -2.58 -0.01 -11.52
CA LYS A 89 -3.64 -0.94 -11.15
C LYS A 89 -3.66 -2.09 -12.14
N GLU A 90 -2.87 -3.12 -11.87
CA GLU A 90 -2.96 -4.41 -12.54
C GLU A 90 -3.91 -5.30 -11.75
N ALA A 91 -5.20 -5.24 -12.07
CA ALA A 91 -6.19 -6.16 -11.51
C ALA A 91 -5.92 -7.58 -12.05
N SER A 92 -5.03 -8.32 -11.40
CA SER A 92 -4.91 -9.75 -11.57
C SER A 92 -6.15 -10.37 -10.90
N GLY A 93 -6.94 -11.11 -11.68
CA GLY A 93 -8.31 -11.51 -11.32
C GLY A 93 -8.43 -12.31 -10.02
N VAL A 94 -9.68 -12.51 -9.59
CA VAL A 94 -10.07 -13.30 -8.43
C VAL A 94 -9.42 -14.69 -8.54
N TYR A 95 -8.42 -14.98 -7.69
CA TYR A 95 -7.97 -16.34 -7.47
C TYR A 95 -9.07 -17.05 -6.67
N SER A 96 -10.04 -17.63 -7.36
CA SER A 96 -10.89 -18.65 -6.77
C SER A 96 -10.00 -19.86 -6.46
N VAL A 97 -9.69 -20.03 -5.18
CA VAL A 97 -9.30 -21.35 -4.67
C VAL A 97 -10.54 -22.24 -4.82
N GLY A 98 -10.49 -23.12 -5.82
CA GLY A 98 -11.42 -24.24 -5.95
C GLY A 98 -11.19 -25.30 -4.89
#